data_AF-A0A6M0LK27-F1
#
_entry.id   AF-A0A6M0LK27-F1
#
_cell.length_a   1.000
_cell.length_b   1.000
_cell.length_c   1.000
_cell.angle_alpha   90.00
_cell.angle_beta   90.00
_cell.angle_gamma   90.00
#
_symmetry.space_group_name_H-M   'P 1'
#
loop_
_entity.id
_entity.type
_entity.pdbx_description
1 polymer ?
#
loop_
_entity_poly.entity_id
_entity_poly.type
_entity_poly.pdbx_seq_one_letter_code
_entity_poly.pdbx_strand_id
1 'polypeptide(L)' 'SQKDLAPDVKSGLDIAHGVLKGIDDIEFCTLTSSDVVRHPLVQKIVKAYEDYEKKAANKQRNKSIKKLERR' A
#
# COMPACT_ATOMS: atom_id res chain seq x y z
N SER A 1 -1.39 0.70 1.54
CA SER A 1 -1.04 1.91 2.29
C SER A 1 -0.14 1.50 3.43
N GLN A 2 1.03 2.10 3.56
CA GLN A 2 1.76 2.04 4.83
C GLN A 2 0.95 2.81 5.88
N LYS A 3 0.87 2.27 7.09
CA LYS A 3 0.27 2.91 8.26
C LYS A 3 1.34 2.85 9.32
N ASP A 4 1.85 3.99 9.76
CA ASP A 4 2.92 4.08 10.76
C ASP A 4 2.36 3.83 12.16
N LEU A 5 1.71 2.68 12.31
CA LEU A 5 1.08 2.23 13.55
C LEU A 5 1.84 1.02 14.07
N ALA A 6 1.84 0.87 15.40
CA ALA A 6 2.33 -0.34 16.01
C ALA A 6 1.52 -1.56 15.50
N PRO A 7 2.12 -2.77 15.50
CA PRO A 7 1.41 -3.99 15.15
C PRO A 7 0.11 -4.09 15.98
N ASP A 8 -0.97 -4.52 15.33
CA ASP A 8 -2.30 -4.72 15.91
C ASP A 8 -3.06 -3.47 16.36
N VAL A 9 -2.53 -2.26 16.12
CA VAL A 9 -3.28 -1.02 16.37
C VAL A 9 -4.24 -0.74 15.21
N LYS A 10 -5.53 -0.61 15.54
CA LYS A 10 -6.54 -0.16 14.57
C LYS A 10 -6.28 1.30 14.17
N SER A 11 -6.33 1.59 12.88
CA SER A 11 -6.15 2.96 12.38
C SER A 11 -7.36 3.82 12.72
N GLY A 12 -7.13 4.95 13.39
CA GLY A 12 -8.16 5.96 13.62
C GLY A 12 -8.75 6.51 12.31
N LEU A 13 -7.94 6.62 11.25
CA LEU A 13 -8.41 7.07 9.94
C LEU A 13 -9.36 6.05 9.30
N ASP A 14 -9.06 4.75 9.38
CA ASP A 14 -9.98 3.73 8.87
C ASP A 14 -11.32 3.76 9.63
N ILE A 15 -11.27 3.96 10.95
CA ILE A 15 -12.47 4.09 11.80
C ILE A 15 -13.26 5.33 11.39
N ALA A 16 -12.61 6.49 11.28
CA ALA A 16 -13.24 7.75 10.89
C ALA A 16 -13.89 7.65 9.49
N HIS A 17 -13.21 7.00 8.54
CA HIS A 17 -13.75 6.74 7.21
C HIS A 17 -15.04 5.91 7.25
N GLY A 18 -15.15 4.95 8.17
CA GLY A 18 -16.38 4.20 8.38
C GLY A 18 -17.50 5.00 9.05
N VAL A 19 -17.16 5.75 10.10
CA VAL A 19 -18.12 6.52 10.91
C VAL A 19 -18.72 7.70 10.14
N LEU A 20 -17.89 8.39 9.35
CA LEU A 20 -18.30 9.60 8.62
C LEU A 20 -18.86 9.29 7.23
N LYS A 21 -19.02 8.00 6.90
CA LYS A 21 -19.52 7.57 5.59
C LYS A 21 -20.99 8.01 5.43
N GLY A 22 -21.25 8.86 4.44
CA GLY A 22 -22.60 9.31 4.08
C GLY A 22 -23.05 10.60 4.77
N ILE A 23 -22.14 11.36 5.36
CA ILE A 23 -22.40 12.75 5.78
C ILE A 23 -22.21 13.65 4.55
N ASP A 24 -23.27 14.33 4.11
CA ASP A 24 -23.28 15.12 2.86
C ASP A 24 -22.21 16.24 2.83
N ASP A 25 -21.82 16.76 4.00
CA ASP A 25 -20.84 17.83 4.14
C ASP A 25 -19.38 17.34 4.27
N ILE A 26 -19.13 16.02 4.14
CA ILE A 26 -17.79 15.43 4.31
C ILE A 26 -17.43 14.55 3.11
N GLU A 27 -16.27 14.85 2.50
CA GLU A 27 -15.72 14.09 1.37
C GLU A 27 -14.33 13.53 1.70
N PHE A 28 -14.05 12.30 1.23
CA PHE A 28 -12.76 11.63 1.41
C PHE A 28 -11.96 11.65 0.09
N CYS A 29 -11.12 12.66 -0.08
CA CYS A 29 -10.26 12.79 -1.26
C CYS A 29 -9.16 11.72 -1.28
N THR A 30 -9.24 10.80 -2.24
CA THR A 30 -8.18 9.78 -2.45
C THR A 30 -7.13 10.31 -3.42
N LEU A 31 -5.91 10.53 -2.92
CA LEU A 31 -4.78 10.92 -3.73
C LEU A 31 -3.98 9.71 -4.19
N THR A 32 -3.41 9.82 -5.37
CA THR A 32 -2.60 8.81 -6.03
C THR A 32 -1.16 9.30 -6.20
N SER A 33 -0.27 8.41 -6.67
CA SER A 33 1.12 8.80 -6.93
C SER A 33 1.26 9.89 -8.01
N SER A 34 0.28 10.05 -8.91
CA SER A 34 0.29 11.12 -9.92
C SER A 34 -0.05 12.49 -9.34
N ASP A 35 -0.70 12.56 -8.19
CA ASP A 35 -1.09 13.83 -7.56
C ASP A 35 0.05 14.46 -6.75
N VAL A 36 1.20 13.77 -6.65
CA VAL A 36 2.35 14.19 -5.84
C VAL A 36 3.54 14.56 -6.73
N VAL A 37 3.88 15.84 -6.77
CA VAL A 37 5.12 16.31 -7.39
C VAL A 37 6.29 15.96 -6.47
N ARG A 38 7.18 15.10 -6.95
CA ARG A 38 8.40 14.67 -6.25
C ARG A 38 9.61 15.10 -7.04
N HIS A 39 10.71 15.38 -6.34
CA HIS A 39 11.99 15.62 -6.99
C HIS A 39 12.40 14.39 -7.85
N PRO A 40 12.96 14.58 -9.07
CA PRO A 40 13.26 13.47 -9.98
C PRO A 40 14.14 12.37 -9.39
N LEU A 41 15.11 12.74 -8.53
CA LEU A 41 15.95 11.76 -7.83
C LEU A 41 15.14 10.87 -6.87
N VAL A 42 14.22 11.48 -6.10
CA VAL A 42 13.39 10.76 -5.13
C VAL A 42 12.46 9.78 -5.85
N GLN A 43 11.90 10.17 -7.00
CA GLN A 43 11.08 9.27 -7.83
C GLN A 43 11.87 8.02 -8.25
N LYS A 44 13.12 8.19 -8.69
CA LYS A 44 14.00 7.06 -9.07
C LYS A 44 14.28 6.14 -7.88
N ILE A 45 14.55 6.71 -6.71
CA ILE A 45 14.81 5.94 -5.48
C ILE A 45 13.57 5.11 -5.11
N VAL A 46 12.39 5.73 -5.04
CA VAL A 46 11.14 5.05 -4.70
C VAL A 46 10.86 3.91 -5.67
N LYS A 47 10.98 4.16 -6.99
CA LYS A 47 10.77 3.13 -8.02
C LYS A 47 11.71 1.93 -7.86
N ALA A 48 12.98 2.17 -7.54
CA ALA A 48 13.95 1.09 -7.34
C ALA A 48 13.55 0.16 -6.18
N TYR A 49 13.06 0.71 -5.07
CA TYR A 49 12.56 -0.07 -3.94
C TYR A 49 11.26 -0.81 -4.27
N GLU A 50 10.32 -0.18 -4.97
CA GLU A 50 9.09 -0.85 -5.41
C GLU A 50 9.39 -2.07 -6.31
N ASP A 51 10.33 -1.93 -7.24
CA ASP A 51 10.74 -3.02 -8.13
C ASP A 51 11.45 -4.15 -7.38
N TYR A 52 12.23 -3.82 -6.36
CA TYR A 52 12.87 -4.79 -5.47
C TYR A 52 11.84 -5.62 -4.70
N GLU A 53 10.87 -4.96 -4.06
CA GLU A 53 9.80 -5.62 -3.28
C GLU A 53 8.91 -6.50 -4.17
N LYS A 54 8.52 -6.03 -5.36
CA LYS A 54 7.73 -6.83 -6.33
C LYS A 54 8.44 -8.12 -6.73
N LYS A 55 9.76 -8.06 -6.95
CA LYS A 55 10.56 -9.25 -7.28
C LYS A 55 10.60 -10.24 -6.11
N ALA A 56 10.74 -9.75 -4.88
CA ALA A 56 10.71 -10.57 -3.68
C ALA A 56 9.36 -11.29 -3.51
N ALA A 57 8.24 -10.56 -3.65
CA ALA A 57 6.89 -11.11 -3.56
C ALA A 57 6.61 -12.18 -4.64
N ASN A 58 7.00 -11.92 -5.90
CA ASN A 58 6.84 -12.88 -7.00
C ASN A 58 7.66 -14.16 -6.80
N LYS A 59 8.88 -14.05 -6.28
CA LYS A 59 9.72 -15.21 -5.96
C LYS A 59 9.08 -16.07 -4.88
N GLN A 60 8.46 -15.46 -3.88
CA GLN A 60 7.76 -16.17 -2.82
C GLN A 60 6.49 -16.87 -3.34
N ARG A 61 5.70 -16.19 -4.17
CA ARG A 61 4.51 -16.76 -4.82
C ARG A 61 4.86 -17.99 -5.66
N ASN A 62 5.91 -17.89 -6.49
CA ASN A 62 6.36 -18.99 -7.35
C ASN A 62 6.89 -20.19 -6.56
N LYS A 63 7.52 -19.96 -5.39
CA LYS A 63 7.92 -21.04 -4.47
C LYS A 63 6.70 -21.76 -3.88
N SER A 64 5.66 -21.03 -3.50
CA SER A 64 4.42 -21.61 -2.97
C SER A 64 3.69 -22.46 -4.01
N ILE A 65 3.60 -21.98 -5.26
CA ILE A 65 2.96 -22.73 -6.36
C ILE A 65 3.70 -24.04 -6.64
N LYS A 66 5.04 -24.00 -6.79
CA LYS A 66 5.86 -25.21 -7.00
C LYS A 66 5.77 -26.22 -5.85
N LYS A 67 5.47 -25.77 -4.63
CA LYS A 67 5.28 -26.66 -3.47
C LYS A 67 3.91 -27.33 -3.50
N LEU A 68 2.90 -26.65 -4.03
CA LEU A 68 1.54 -27.17 -4.18
C LEU A 68 1.46 -28.23 -5.29
N GLU A 69 2.14 -28.00 -6.42
CA GLU A 69 2.21 -28.95 -7.55
C GLU A 69 2.96 -30.26 -7.25
N ARG A 70 3.73 -30.28 -6.16
CA ARG A 70 4.52 -31.45 -5.72
C ARG A 70 3.82 -32.30 -4.66
N ARG A 71 2.59 -31.94 -4.28
CA ARG A 71 1.72 -32.69 -3.38
C ARG A 71 0.64 -33.38 -4.19
#